data_AF-A0AAV5YKW3-F1
#
_entry.id   AF-A0AAV5YKW3-F1
#
_cell.length_a   1.000
_cell.length_b   1.000
_cell.length_c   1.000
_cell.angle_alpha   90.00
_cell.angle_beta   90.00
_cell.angle_gamma   90.00
#
_symmetry.space_group_name_H-M   'P 1'
#
loop_
_entity.id
_entity.type
_entity.pdbx_description
1 polymer ?
#
loop_
_entity_poly.entity_id
_entity_poly.type
_entity_poly.pdbx_seq_one_letter_code
_entity_poly.pdbx_strand_id
1 'polypeptide(L)'
;MNVLRSRFFQAVAIFVVAFVILRFGIRPPAPWSVLSLYMFIISLALLVFVSSDRDSWRNFITPVWLTLTDPRYRMLRSVIVVAIPLLLGYYAYTQAAAKPQAPPELRAVHPAPPSSIQFRGKEINISGVENPLRKDSAALKKNVAAGGEIYIKNCMYCHGDNLDGKGHFAYGFNPPPANFQDPGTIAMLQEAFLFWRIAKGGPGLPKESTPWNSVMPPWEDRLTEEQIWQVIMYLYDATGQQPRRWEAGEHASH
;
A
#
# COMPACT_ATOMS: atom_id res chain seq x y z
N MET A 1 -23.98 25.56 -44.80
CA MET A 1 -22.52 25.70 -45.10
C MET A 1 -21.86 24.36 -44.82
N ASN A 2 -21.34 23.68 -45.85
CA ASN A 2 -20.79 22.32 -45.72
C ASN A 2 -19.58 22.28 -44.77
N VAL A 3 -19.79 21.75 -43.56
CA VAL A 3 -18.75 21.50 -42.54
C VAL A 3 -17.60 20.65 -43.12
N LEU A 4 -17.90 19.81 -44.11
CA LEU A 4 -16.96 18.98 -44.88
C LEU A 4 -16.00 19.76 -45.80
N ARG A 5 -16.18 21.08 -45.99
CA ARG A 5 -15.28 21.89 -46.83
C ARG A 5 -14.07 22.42 -46.06
N SER A 6 -14.10 22.39 -44.72
CA SER A 6 -12.98 22.84 -43.89
C SER A 6 -11.93 21.75 -43.76
N ARG A 7 -10.67 22.10 -44.06
CA ARG A 7 -9.50 21.23 -43.90
C ARG A 7 -9.31 20.74 -42.46
N PHE A 8 -9.75 21.52 -41.47
CA PHE A 8 -9.73 21.13 -40.06
C PHE A 8 -10.58 19.88 -39.80
N PHE A 9 -11.86 19.92 -40.18
CA PHE A 9 -12.76 18.79 -39.96
C PHE A 9 -12.40 17.57 -40.82
N GLN A 10 -11.85 17.79 -42.03
CA GLN A 10 -11.31 16.69 -42.85
C GLN A 10 -10.13 15.99 -42.15
N ALA A 11 -9.16 16.75 -41.63
CA ALA A 11 -8.01 16.18 -40.94
C ALA A 11 -8.42 15.42 -39.66
N VAL A 12 -9.34 15.99 -38.86
CA VAL A 12 -9.88 15.32 -37.67
C VAL A 12 -10.63 14.04 -38.04
N ALA A 13 -11.47 14.09 -39.09
CA ALA A 13 -12.20 12.91 -39.55
C ALA A 13 -11.26 11.79 -40.02
N ILE A 14 -10.24 12.11 -40.82
CA ILE A 14 -9.24 11.14 -41.28
C ILE A 14 -8.51 10.53 -40.08
N PHE A 15 -8.10 11.34 -39.11
CA PHE A 15 -7.40 10.87 -37.91
C PHE A 15 -8.27 9.91 -37.08
N VAL A 16 -9.52 10.29 -36.82
CA VAL A 16 -10.46 9.47 -36.03
C VAL A 16 -10.81 8.17 -36.75
N VAL A 17 -11.11 8.23 -38.05
CA VAL A 17 -11.42 7.04 -38.86
C VAL A 17 -10.22 6.10 -38.91
N ALA A 18 -9.01 6.62 -39.12
CA ALA A 18 -7.81 5.79 -39.12
C ALA A 18 -7.57 5.12 -37.75
N PHE A 19 -7.76 5.85 -36.64
CA PHE A 19 -7.68 5.27 -35.30
C PHE A 19 -8.68 4.13 -35.11
N VAL A 20 -9.94 4.33 -35.49
CA VAL A 20 -11.00 3.32 -35.34
C VAL A 20 -10.69 2.07 -36.17
N ILE A 21 -10.27 2.25 -37.43
CA ILE A 21 -9.89 1.13 -38.31
C ILE A 21 -8.71 0.35 -37.74
N LEU A 22 -7.65 1.05 -37.31
CA LEU A 22 -6.45 0.38 -36.77
C LEU A 22 -6.73 -0.29 -35.42
N ARG A 23 -7.57 0.31 -34.58
CA ARG A 23 -7.87 -0.20 -33.23
C ARG A 23 -8.85 -1.38 -33.26
N PHE A 24 -9.86 -1.33 -34.12
CA PHE A 24 -11.00 -2.27 -34.10
C PHE A 24 -11.16 -3.11 -35.38
N GLY A 25 -10.56 -2.67 -36.49
CA GLY A 25 -10.66 -3.37 -37.78
C GLY A 25 -9.69 -4.53 -37.96
N ILE A 26 -8.59 -4.59 -37.18
CA ILE A 26 -7.59 -5.65 -37.25
C ILE A 26 -7.80 -6.66 -36.11
N ARG A 27 -7.83 -7.96 -36.44
CA ARG A 27 -7.89 -9.06 -35.46
C ARG A 27 -6.69 -10.00 -35.63
N PRO A 28 -5.96 -10.35 -34.55
CA PRO A 28 -6.11 -9.87 -33.16
C PRO A 28 -5.80 -8.37 -33.02
N PRO A 29 -6.30 -7.69 -31.97
CA PRO A 29 -6.10 -6.26 -31.80
C PRO A 29 -4.61 -5.92 -31.74
N ALA A 30 -4.20 -4.94 -32.54
CA ALA A 30 -2.80 -4.54 -32.62
C ALA A 30 -2.25 -4.09 -31.25
N PRO A 31 -0.98 -4.39 -30.92
CA PRO A 31 -0.32 -3.88 -29.72
C PRO A 31 -0.29 -2.34 -29.70
N TRP A 32 -0.30 -1.75 -28.50
CA TRP A 32 -0.29 -0.29 -28.33
C TRP A 32 0.93 0.41 -28.94
N SER A 33 2.08 -0.27 -29.02
CA SER A 33 3.29 0.25 -29.66
C SER A 33 3.08 0.45 -31.17
N VAL A 34 2.45 -0.53 -31.83
CA VAL A 34 2.15 -0.50 -33.26
C VAL A 34 1.11 0.57 -33.58
N LEU A 35 0.03 0.63 -32.78
CA LEU A 35 -1.00 1.66 -32.91
C LEU A 35 -0.38 3.07 -32.78
N SER A 36 0.46 3.29 -31.78
CA SER A 36 1.11 4.58 -31.54
C SER A 36 2.02 4.99 -32.70
N LEU A 37 2.81 4.05 -33.25
CA LEU A 37 3.67 4.29 -34.40
C LEU A 37 2.87 4.74 -35.64
N TYR A 38 1.82 4.00 -36.00
CA TYR A 38 1.00 4.36 -37.16
C TYR A 38 0.24 5.67 -36.96
N MET A 39 -0.32 5.92 -35.78
CA MET A 39 -0.98 7.19 -35.48
C MET A 39 0.00 8.37 -35.54
N PHE A 40 1.26 8.17 -35.15
CA PHE A 40 2.31 9.18 -35.31
C PHE A 40 2.61 9.47 -36.78
N ILE A 41 2.79 8.44 -37.60
CA ILE A 41 3.02 8.59 -39.05
C ILE A 41 1.84 9.30 -39.73
N ILE A 42 0.61 8.92 -39.39
CA ILE A 42 -0.62 9.55 -39.91
C ILE A 42 -0.68 11.02 -39.48
N SER A 43 -0.29 11.34 -38.25
CA SER A 43 -0.21 12.72 -37.77
C SER A 43 0.77 13.56 -38.61
N LEU A 44 1.96 13.02 -38.89
CA LEU A 44 2.94 13.68 -39.75
C LEU A 44 2.42 13.88 -41.18
N ALA A 45 1.78 12.86 -41.74
CA ALA A 45 1.17 12.94 -43.07
C ALA A 45 0.05 13.99 -43.13
N LEU A 46 -0.81 14.04 -42.11
CA LEU A 46 -1.86 15.05 -41.99
C LEU A 46 -1.29 16.46 -41.81
N LEU A 47 -0.20 16.59 -41.04
CA LEU A 47 0.48 17.87 -40.86
C LEU A 47 1.02 18.39 -42.20
N VAL A 48 1.72 17.55 -42.95
CA VAL A 48 2.23 17.88 -44.30
C VAL A 48 1.07 18.21 -45.25
N PHE A 49 -0.01 17.42 -45.22
CA PHE A 49 -1.19 17.65 -46.06
C PHE A 49 -1.83 19.01 -45.77
N VAL A 50 -2.00 19.35 -44.49
CA VAL A 50 -2.62 20.61 -44.04
C VAL A 50 -1.68 21.80 -44.28
N SER A 51 -0.36 21.62 -44.15
CA SER A 51 0.64 22.67 -44.35
C SER A 51 1.07 22.86 -45.80
N SER A 52 0.59 22.03 -46.73
CA SER A 52 1.04 22.01 -48.13
C SER A 52 0.73 23.30 -48.90
N ASP A 53 -0.27 24.08 -48.46
CA ASP A 53 -0.70 25.30 -49.12
C ASP A 53 -1.16 26.37 -48.10
N ARG A 54 -0.96 27.65 -48.41
CA ARG A 54 -1.30 28.76 -47.51
C ARG A 54 -2.79 28.86 -47.21
N ASP A 55 -3.65 28.58 -48.19
CA ASP A 55 -5.10 28.59 -47.99
C ASP A 55 -5.53 27.37 -47.17
N SER A 56 -4.89 26.22 -47.36
CA SER A 56 -5.15 25.02 -46.56
C SER A 56 -4.78 25.21 -45.10
N TRP A 57 -3.61 25.79 -44.82
CA TRP A 57 -3.17 26.15 -43.48
C TRP A 57 -4.12 27.14 -42.80
N ARG A 58 -4.51 28.19 -43.53
CA ARG A 58 -5.45 29.20 -43.02
C ARG A 58 -6.81 28.57 -42.69
N ASN A 59 -7.36 27.76 -43.59
CA ASN A 59 -8.63 27.06 -43.38
C ASN A 59 -8.58 26.07 -42.21
N PHE A 60 -7.41 25.51 -41.91
CA PHE A 60 -7.20 24.62 -40.78
C PHE A 60 -7.15 25.36 -39.43
N ILE A 61 -6.47 26.50 -39.35
CA ILE A 61 -6.34 27.28 -38.10
C ILE A 61 -7.60 28.13 -37.82
N THR A 62 -8.33 28.53 -38.86
CA THR A 62 -9.49 29.43 -38.76
C THR A 62 -10.50 28.99 -37.67
N PRO A 63 -10.94 27.72 -37.57
CA PRO A 63 -11.87 27.30 -36.52
C PRO A 63 -11.32 27.45 -35.10
N VAL A 64 -10.02 27.18 -34.90
CA VAL A 64 -9.35 27.32 -33.60
C VAL A 64 -9.30 28.79 -33.21
N TRP A 65 -8.87 29.64 -34.13
CA TRP A 65 -8.74 31.08 -33.89
C TRP A 65 -10.10 31.74 -33.65
N LEU A 66 -11.12 31.37 -34.42
CA LEU A 66 -12.50 31.83 -34.22
C LEU A 66 -13.04 31.40 -32.86
N THR A 67 -12.79 30.16 -32.43
CA THR A 67 -13.25 29.68 -31.11
C THR A 67 -12.61 30.47 -29.96
N LEU A 68 -11.37 30.93 -30.12
CA LEU A 68 -10.65 31.68 -29.10
C LEU A 68 -11.00 33.19 -29.08
N THR A 69 -11.32 33.78 -30.23
CA THR A 69 -11.42 35.24 -30.37
C THR A 69 -12.82 35.78 -30.63
N ASP A 70 -13.69 35.00 -31.29
CA ASP A 70 -15.03 35.46 -31.67
C ASP A 70 -16.00 35.34 -30.49
N PRO A 71 -16.72 36.42 -30.11
CA PRO A 71 -17.70 36.39 -29.03
C PRO A 71 -18.79 35.32 -29.19
N ARG A 72 -19.11 34.92 -30.42
CA ARG A 72 -20.12 33.90 -30.72
C ARG A 72 -19.78 32.53 -30.12
N TYR A 73 -18.51 32.23 -29.90
CA TYR A 73 -18.05 30.97 -29.32
C TYR A 73 -17.66 31.08 -27.84
N ARG A 74 -18.06 32.17 -27.15
CA ARG A 74 -17.70 32.43 -25.75
C ARG A 74 -18.00 31.26 -24.81
N MET A 75 -19.16 30.61 -24.96
CA MET A 75 -19.54 29.46 -24.14
C MET A 75 -18.61 28.27 -24.38
N LEU A 76 -18.37 27.91 -25.65
CA LEU A 76 -17.46 26.83 -26.02
C LEU A 76 -16.03 27.10 -25.51
N ARG A 77 -15.55 28.33 -25.64
CA ARG A 77 -14.26 28.76 -25.10
C ARG A 77 -14.17 28.57 -23.59
N SER A 78 -15.19 28.99 -22.83
CA SER A 78 -15.23 28.82 -21.38
C SER A 78 -15.19 27.34 -20.98
N VAL A 79 -15.92 26.48 -21.68
CA VAL A 79 -15.88 25.02 -21.44
C VAL A 79 -14.48 24.47 -21.68
N ILE A 80 -13.83 24.83 -22.79
CA ILE A 80 -12.48 24.36 -23.13
C ILE A 80 -11.46 24.81 -22.07
N VAL A 81 -11.50 26.08 -21.67
CA VAL A 81 -10.56 26.67 -20.68
C VAL A 81 -10.71 26.03 -19.30
N VAL A 82 -11.89 25.53 -18.92
CA VAL A 82 -12.10 24.86 -17.63
C VAL A 82 -11.84 23.36 -17.73
N ALA A 83 -12.32 22.70 -18.79
CA ALA A 83 -12.21 21.26 -18.94
C ALA A 83 -10.77 20.80 -19.15
N ILE A 84 -9.97 21.52 -19.94
CA ILE A 84 -8.58 21.12 -20.22
C ILE A 84 -7.74 21.06 -18.92
N PRO A 85 -7.68 22.11 -18.07
CA PRO A 85 -6.94 22.04 -16.82
C PRO A 85 -7.47 20.96 -15.86
N LEU A 86 -8.78 20.76 -15.78
CA LEU A 86 -9.37 19.71 -14.94
C LEU A 86 -8.97 18.31 -15.41
N LEU A 87 -9.01 18.05 -16.71
CA LEU A 87 -8.61 16.76 -17.29
C LEU A 87 -7.11 16.52 -17.11
N LEU A 88 -6.28 17.54 -17.34
CA LEU A 88 -4.83 17.46 -17.13
C LEU A 88 -4.50 17.24 -15.64
N GLY A 89 -5.18 17.96 -14.74
CA GLY A 89 -5.04 17.79 -13.30
C GLY A 89 -5.46 16.41 -12.82
N TYR A 90 -6.58 15.89 -13.31
CA TYR A 90 -7.03 14.54 -13.04
C TYR A 90 -6.04 13.49 -13.56
N TYR A 91 -5.56 13.64 -14.80
CA TYR A 91 -4.55 12.76 -15.36
C TYR A 91 -3.25 12.77 -14.52
N ALA A 92 -2.75 13.96 -14.18
CA ALA A 92 -1.57 14.11 -13.33
C ALA A 92 -1.79 13.46 -11.95
N TYR A 93 -2.97 13.65 -11.34
CA TYR A 93 -3.34 12.99 -10.10
C TYR A 93 -3.33 11.47 -10.24
N THR A 94 -3.90 10.89 -11.31
CA THR A 94 -3.91 9.44 -11.50
C THR A 94 -2.53 8.83 -11.72
N GLN A 95 -1.59 9.61 -12.24
CA GLN A 95 -0.19 9.18 -12.42
C GLN A 95 0.64 9.37 -11.15
N ALA A 96 0.39 10.44 -10.39
CA ALA A 96 1.10 10.74 -9.15
C ALA A 96 0.55 9.97 -7.94
N ALA A 97 -0.73 9.58 -7.96
CA ALA A 97 -1.35 8.77 -6.94
C ALA A 97 -0.64 7.41 -6.90
N ALA A 98 0.11 7.18 -5.83
CA ALA A 98 0.83 5.93 -5.63
C ALA A 98 -0.17 4.76 -5.63
N LYS A 99 -0.02 3.85 -6.61
CA LYS A 99 -0.70 2.56 -6.55
C LYS A 99 0.03 1.71 -5.50
N PRO A 100 -0.65 1.14 -4.50
CA PRO A 100 -0.02 0.24 -3.54
C PRO A 100 0.48 -1.00 -4.29
N GLN A 101 1.76 -1.03 -4.67
CA GLN A 101 2.40 -2.23 -5.18
C GLN A 101 2.95 -2.99 -3.98
N ALA A 102 2.46 -4.21 -3.79
CA ALA A 102 3.08 -5.14 -2.87
C ALA A 102 4.53 -5.38 -3.33
N PRO A 103 5.52 -5.37 -2.42
CA PRO A 103 6.88 -5.71 -2.80
C PRO A 103 6.93 -7.13 -3.37
N PRO A 104 7.75 -7.38 -4.40
CA PRO A 104 7.91 -8.69 -5.03
C PRO A 104 8.67 -9.71 -4.17
N GLU A 105 9.20 -9.30 -3.01
CA GLU A 105 9.91 -10.19 -2.08
C GLU A 105 8.94 -11.06 -1.26
N LEU A 106 9.31 -12.34 -1.10
CA LEU A 106 8.64 -13.29 -0.24
C LEU A 106 8.59 -12.76 1.19
N ARG A 107 7.37 -12.57 1.72
CA ARG A 107 7.11 -11.96 3.02
C ARG A 107 7.46 -12.94 4.15
N ALA A 108 8.46 -12.62 4.95
CA ALA A 108 8.59 -13.19 6.29
C ALA A 108 7.70 -12.40 7.25
N VAL A 109 6.43 -12.80 7.40
CA VAL A 109 5.47 -12.15 8.32
C VAL A 109 5.96 -12.23 9.77
N HIS A 110 6.77 -13.24 10.07
CA HIS A 110 7.44 -13.44 11.35
C HIS A 110 8.93 -13.73 11.09
N PRO A 111 9.80 -12.72 11.13
CA PRO A 111 11.24 -12.95 11.01
C PRO A 111 11.73 -13.82 12.16
N ALA A 112 12.75 -14.64 11.97
CA ALA A 112 13.29 -15.45 13.07
C ALA A 112 13.80 -14.52 14.20
N PRO A 113 13.45 -14.77 15.47
CA PRO A 113 13.99 -14.00 16.58
C PRO A 113 15.50 -14.25 16.70
N PRO A 114 16.29 -13.26 17.15
CA PRO A 114 17.69 -13.48 17.50
C PRO A 114 17.80 -14.46 18.68
N SER A 115 18.95 -15.12 18.83
CA SER A 115 19.20 -16.06 19.94
C SER A 115 19.16 -15.38 21.30
N SER A 116 19.71 -14.17 21.39
CA SER A 116 19.67 -13.35 22.60
C SER A 116 19.42 -11.88 22.28
N ILE A 117 18.93 -11.15 23.28
CA ILE A 117 18.78 -9.70 23.24
C ILE A 117 19.35 -9.07 24.50
N GLN A 118 19.84 -7.84 24.36
CA GLN A 118 20.17 -7.01 25.51
C GLN A 118 18.91 -6.30 25.99
N PHE A 119 18.47 -6.54 27.22
CA PHE A 119 17.35 -5.87 27.86
C PHE A 119 17.88 -5.08 29.06
N ARG A 120 17.95 -3.75 28.93
CA ARG A 120 18.43 -2.85 30.00
C ARG A 120 19.80 -3.27 30.60
N GLY A 121 20.72 -3.70 29.72
CA GLY A 121 22.08 -4.14 30.11
C GLY A 121 22.19 -5.59 30.58
N LYS A 122 21.07 -6.34 30.63
CA LYS A 122 21.05 -7.78 30.91
C LYS A 122 20.83 -8.54 29.62
N GLU A 123 21.64 -9.56 29.36
CA GLU A 123 21.42 -10.46 28.24
C GLU A 123 20.28 -11.46 28.57
N ILE A 124 19.28 -11.54 27.70
CA ILE A 124 18.17 -12.49 27.77
C ILE A 124 18.26 -13.41 26.57
N ASN A 125 18.32 -14.72 26.80
CA ASN A 125 18.26 -15.72 25.75
C ASN A 125 16.79 -15.89 25.31
N ILE A 126 16.48 -15.50 24.07
CA ILE A 126 15.12 -15.59 23.51
C ILE A 126 14.85 -16.99 22.96
N SER A 127 15.89 -17.67 22.49
CA SER A 127 15.81 -19.07 22.04
C SER A 127 15.65 -20.01 23.23
N GLY A 128 14.40 -20.26 23.65
CA GLY A 128 14.13 -21.23 24.73
C GLY A 128 13.56 -20.63 26.01
N VAL A 129 13.41 -19.30 26.11
CA VAL A 129 12.85 -18.71 27.33
C VAL A 129 11.35 -18.99 27.42
N GLU A 130 10.96 -19.60 28.53
CA GLU A 130 9.57 -19.76 28.92
C GLU A 130 9.14 -18.59 29.80
N ASN A 131 7.87 -18.22 29.71
CA ASN A 131 7.30 -17.19 30.55
C ASN A 131 7.35 -17.63 32.03
N PRO A 132 8.17 -16.98 32.90
CA PRO A 132 8.34 -17.41 34.29
C PRO A 132 7.04 -17.28 35.09
N LEU A 133 6.14 -16.38 34.68
CA LEU A 133 4.87 -16.13 35.35
C LEU A 133 3.84 -17.24 35.14
N ARG A 134 4.07 -18.18 34.20
CA ARG A 134 3.20 -19.35 34.01
C ARG A 134 3.38 -20.44 35.06
N LYS A 135 4.52 -20.46 35.76
CA LYS A 135 4.83 -21.48 36.78
C LYS A 135 4.01 -21.28 38.06
N ASP A 136 3.66 -20.04 38.37
CA ASP A 136 2.85 -19.68 39.52
C ASP A 136 1.36 -19.58 39.13
N SER A 137 0.67 -20.72 39.22
CA SER A 137 -0.77 -20.79 38.96
C SER A 137 -1.62 -19.93 39.90
N ALA A 138 -1.16 -19.66 41.12
CA ALA A 138 -1.89 -18.86 42.09
C ALA A 138 -1.87 -17.37 41.74
N ALA A 139 -0.74 -16.88 41.21
CA ALA A 139 -0.60 -15.50 40.76
C ALA A 139 -1.14 -15.24 39.33
N LEU A 140 -1.56 -16.27 38.60
CA LEU A 140 -1.92 -16.18 37.18
C LEU A 140 -2.98 -15.11 36.90
N LYS A 141 -4.11 -15.13 37.62
CA LYS A 141 -5.19 -14.14 37.46
C LYS A 141 -4.73 -12.70 37.75
N LYS A 142 -3.89 -12.54 38.76
CA LYS A 142 -3.32 -11.23 39.13
C LYS A 142 -2.41 -10.71 38.01
N ASN A 143 -1.57 -11.57 37.44
CA ASN A 143 -0.66 -11.22 36.35
C ASN A 143 -1.40 -10.87 35.06
N VAL A 144 -2.46 -11.62 34.72
CA VAL A 144 -3.35 -11.30 33.58
C VAL A 144 -4.00 -9.93 33.77
N ALA A 145 -4.57 -9.66 34.96
CA ALA A 145 -5.20 -8.38 35.24
C ALA A 145 -4.22 -7.20 35.12
N ALA A 146 -3.01 -7.35 35.69
CA ALA A 146 -1.94 -6.35 35.55
C ALA A 146 -1.55 -6.14 34.08
N GLY A 147 -1.47 -7.21 33.29
CA GLY A 147 -1.22 -7.16 31.85
C GLY A 147 -2.27 -6.37 31.08
N GLY A 148 -3.55 -6.55 31.43
CA GLY A 148 -4.67 -5.81 30.83
C GLY A 148 -4.57 -4.31 31.09
N GLU A 149 -4.22 -3.90 32.31
CA GLU A 149 -3.99 -2.48 32.60
C GLU A 149 -2.87 -1.88 31.76
N ILE A 150 -1.76 -2.61 31.60
CA ILE A 150 -0.61 -2.17 30.81
C ILE A 150 -1.02 -2.08 29.33
N TYR A 151 -1.76 -3.06 28.82
CA TYR A 151 -2.25 -3.07 27.44
C TYR A 151 -3.12 -1.84 27.14
N ILE A 152 -4.09 -1.54 28.01
CA ILE A 152 -5.00 -0.40 27.84
C ILE A 152 -4.22 0.92 27.85
N LYS A 153 -3.26 1.07 28.77
CA LYS A 153 -2.46 2.30 28.92
C LYS A 153 -1.52 2.54 27.73
N ASN A 154 -1.06 1.49 27.05
CA ASN A 154 0.09 1.58 26.15
C ASN A 154 -0.15 1.04 24.73
N CYS A 155 -0.85 -0.08 24.58
CA CYS A 155 -0.92 -0.87 23.34
C CYS A 155 -2.23 -0.67 22.57
N MET A 156 -3.33 -0.43 23.29
CA MET A 156 -4.68 -0.30 22.76
C MET A 156 -4.82 0.77 21.66
N TYR A 157 -4.08 1.88 21.76
CA TYR A 157 -4.15 2.97 20.78
C TYR A 157 -3.78 2.55 19.35
N CYS A 158 -2.96 1.50 19.20
CA CYS A 158 -2.61 0.94 17.90
C CYS A 158 -3.30 -0.41 17.66
N HIS A 159 -3.37 -1.27 18.68
CA HIS A 159 -3.87 -2.64 18.51
C HIS A 159 -5.37 -2.83 18.77
N GLY A 160 -6.09 -1.78 19.20
CA GLY A 160 -7.54 -1.80 19.44
C GLY A 160 -7.92 -2.29 20.83
N ASP A 161 -9.08 -1.89 21.31
CA ASP A 161 -9.68 -2.41 22.55
C ASP A 161 -10.18 -3.86 22.39
N ASN A 162 -10.62 -4.21 21.18
CA ASN A 162 -11.02 -5.56 20.79
C ASN A 162 -9.85 -6.47 20.38
N LEU A 163 -8.60 -6.01 20.54
CA LEU A 163 -7.38 -6.74 20.12
C LEU A 163 -7.33 -7.04 18.61
N ASP A 164 -8.06 -6.28 17.79
CA ASP A 164 -8.31 -6.58 16.38
C ASP A 164 -7.39 -5.81 15.40
N GLY A 165 -6.40 -5.09 15.93
CA GLY A 165 -5.47 -4.28 15.14
C GLY A 165 -6.06 -2.95 14.65
N LYS A 166 -7.25 -2.55 15.11
CA LYS A 166 -7.95 -1.32 14.68
C LYS A 166 -7.96 -0.24 15.75
N GLY A 167 -6.82 -0.03 16.41
CA GLY A 167 -6.66 1.10 17.33
C GLY A 167 -6.79 2.44 16.63
N HIS A 168 -6.99 3.51 17.41
CA HIS A 168 -7.17 4.88 16.91
C HIS A 168 -6.09 5.32 15.89
N PHE A 169 -4.84 4.86 16.07
CA PHE A 169 -3.71 5.20 15.19
C PHE A 169 -3.43 4.16 14.10
N ALA A 170 -4.17 3.04 14.04
CA ALA A 170 -3.88 1.92 13.13
C ALA A 170 -3.84 2.32 11.65
N TYR A 171 -4.76 3.19 11.22
CA TYR A 171 -4.88 3.61 9.82
C TYR A 171 -3.70 4.44 9.30
N GLY A 172 -2.85 4.95 10.19
CA GLY A 172 -1.63 5.69 9.81
C GLY A 172 -0.47 4.80 9.39
N PHE A 173 -0.60 3.47 9.53
CA PHE A 173 0.50 2.54 9.36
C PHE A 173 0.25 1.51 8.26
N ASN A 174 1.31 1.18 7.53
CA ASN A 174 1.33 0.13 6.54
C ASN A 174 2.64 -0.67 6.73
N PRO A 175 2.60 -1.95 7.10
CA PRO A 175 1.40 -2.77 7.35
C PRO A 175 0.63 -2.30 8.60
N PRO A 176 -0.68 -2.61 8.68
CA PRO A 176 -1.46 -2.30 9.87
C PRO A 176 -0.95 -3.08 11.10
N PRO A 177 -1.21 -2.61 12.33
CA PRO A 177 -0.93 -3.37 13.54
C PRO A 177 -1.56 -4.77 13.51
N ALA A 178 -0.90 -5.74 14.15
CA ALA A 178 -1.37 -7.12 14.17
C ALA A 178 -2.76 -7.26 14.80
N ASN A 179 -3.63 -8.04 14.15
CA ASN A 179 -4.92 -8.47 14.67
C ASN A 179 -4.72 -9.73 15.52
N PHE A 180 -4.75 -9.61 16.84
CA PHE A 180 -4.50 -10.71 17.76
C PHE A 180 -5.65 -11.73 17.83
N GLN A 181 -6.84 -11.38 17.31
CA GLN A 181 -7.97 -12.31 17.19
C GLN A 181 -7.76 -13.32 16.05
N ASP A 182 -6.89 -13.01 15.08
CA ASP A 182 -6.60 -13.90 13.96
C ASP A 182 -5.69 -15.06 14.43
N PRO A 183 -6.12 -16.34 14.30
CA PRO A 183 -5.29 -17.50 14.64
C PRO A 183 -3.96 -17.55 13.89
N GLY A 184 -3.84 -16.88 12.74
CA GLY A 184 -2.60 -16.75 11.98
C GLY A 184 -1.57 -15.82 12.62
N THR A 185 -1.85 -15.21 13.77
CA THR A 185 -0.95 -14.25 14.45
C THR A 185 -0.28 -14.86 15.70
N ILE A 186 -0.70 -14.48 16.90
CA ILE A 186 -0.03 -14.85 18.15
C ILE A 186 -0.10 -16.36 18.44
N ALA A 187 -1.12 -17.07 17.97
CA ALA A 187 -1.22 -18.52 18.17
C ALA A 187 -0.12 -19.30 17.41
N MET A 188 0.45 -18.71 16.36
CA MET A 188 1.55 -19.28 15.60
C MET A 188 2.92 -18.96 16.23
N LEU A 189 2.96 -18.25 17.35
CA LEU A 189 4.18 -17.69 17.91
C LEU A 189 4.41 -18.21 19.34
N GLN A 190 5.68 -18.26 19.72
CA GLN A 190 6.09 -18.54 21.10
C GLN A 190 6.01 -17.26 21.93
N GLU A 191 5.77 -17.36 23.24
CA GLU A 191 5.73 -16.19 24.12
C GLU A 191 7.06 -15.41 24.11
N ALA A 192 8.20 -16.11 23.98
CA ALA A 192 9.51 -15.50 23.82
C ALA A 192 9.59 -14.56 22.60
N PHE A 193 8.93 -14.93 21.50
CA PHE A 193 8.87 -14.08 20.32
C PHE A 193 8.11 -12.78 20.62
N LEU A 194 6.95 -12.87 21.27
CA LEU A 194 6.18 -11.70 21.68
C LEU A 194 6.99 -10.81 22.64
N PHE A 195 7.73 -11.42 23.57
CA PHE A 195 8.61 -10.69 24.48
C PHE A 195 9.64 -9.86 23.72
N TRP A 196 10.32 -10.46 22.75
CA TRP A 196 11.25 -9.76 21.88
C TRP A 196 10.57 -8.63 21.09
N ARG A 197 9.41 -8.90 20.47
CA ARG A 197 8.66 -7.88 19.71
C ARG A 197 8.25 -6.70 20.57
N ILE A 198 7.81 -6.93 21.81
CA ILE A 198 7.43 -5.86 22.75
C ILE A 198 8.67 -5.10 23.22
N ALA A 199 9.72 -5.81 23.64
CA ALA A 199 10.94 -5.18 24.15
C ALA A 199 11.60 -4.27 23.10
N LYS A 200 11.79 -4.78 21.87
CA LYS A 200 12.58 -4.12 20.83
C LYS A 200 11.76 -3.35 19.79
N GLY A 201 10.49 -3.68 19.61
CA GLY A 201 9.64 -3.02 18.62
C GLY A 201 10.15 -3.18 17.18
N GLY A 202 10.04 -2.11 16.39
CA GLY A 202 10.52 -2.01 15.01
C GLY A 202 12.03 -1.86 14.82
N PRO A 203 12.74 -1.05 15.63
CA PRO A 203 14.17 -0.84 15.47
C PRO A 203 14.97 -2.15 15.54
N GLY A 204 15.93 -2.32 14.63
CA GLY A 204 16.80 -3.49 14.61
C GLY A 204 16.17 -4.78 14.08
N LEU A 205 15.01 -4.69 13.42
CA LEU A 205 14.43 -5.81 12.68
C LEU A 205 15.40 -6.35 11.60
N PRO A 206 15.43 -7.68 11.36
CA PRO A 206 16.25 -8.27 10.31
C PRO A 206 15.90 -7.71 8.92
N LYS A 207 16.87 -7.73 7.99
CA LYS A 207 16.70 -7.17 6.63
C LYS A 207 15.53 -7.81 5.88
N GLU A 208 15.19 -9.04 6.20
CA GLU A 208 14.07 -9.81 5.65
C GLU A 208 12.70 -9.22 6.02
N SER A 209 12.67 -8.27 6.97
CA SER A 209 11.46 -7.51 7.35
C SER A 209 11.26 -6.27 6.48
N THR A 210 12.24 -5.90 5.64
CA THR A 210 12.12 -4.76 4.73
C THR A 210 11.24 -5.13 3.52
N PRO A 211 10.57 -4.16 2.87
CA PRO A 211 10.49 -2.73 3.20
C PRO A 211 9.53 -2.39 4.36
N TRP A 212 8.79 -3.37 4.87
CA TRP A 212 7.71 -3.20 5.85
C TRP A 212 8.22 -3.27 7.30
N ASN A 213 8.99 -2.26 7.70
CA ASN A 213 9.44 -2.16 9.08
C ASN A 213 8.27 -1.86 10.03
N SER A 214 8.16 -2.63 11.11
CA SER A 214 7.19 -2.37 12.17
C SER A 214 7.37 -0.97 12.73
N VAL A 215 6.28 -0.22 12.88
CA VAL A 215 6.26 1.10 13.54
C VAL A 215 6.13 1.02 15.06
N MET A 216 5.96 -0.19 15.61
CA MET A 216 5.85 -0.42 17.05
C MET A 216 7.09 0.13 17.77
N PRO A 217 6.95 1.01 18.77
CA PRO A 217 8.08 1.53 19.52
C PRO A 217 8.73 0.42 20.38
N PRO A 218 10.02 0.54 20.71
CA PRO A 218 10.64 -0.30 21.73
C PRO A 218 10.06 0.03 23.11
N TRP A 219 9.64 -0.99 23.86
CA TRP A 219 9.08 -0.82 25.21
C TRP A 219 10.07 -1.12 26.33
N GLU A 220 11.28 -1.59 26.03
CA GLU A 220 12.29 -1.94 27.04
C GLU A 220 12.72 -0.78 27.95
N ASP A 221 12.58 0.46 27.48
CA ASP A 221 12.88 1.66 28.27
C ASP A 221 11.73 2.07 29.21
N ARG A 222 10.53 1.51 29.00
CA ARG A 222 9.29 1.92 29.67
C ARG A 222 8.65 0.81 30.51
N LEU A 223 8.82 -0.44 30.12
CA LEU A 223 8.28 -1.62 30.79
C LEU A 223 9.39 -2.49 31.36
N THR A 224 9.13 -3.13 32.50
CA THR A 224 10.00 -4.16 33.08
C THR A 224 9.80 -5.51 32.38
N GLU A 225 10.74 -6.44 32.58
CA GLU A 225 10.63 -7.82 32.07
C GLU A 225 9.30 -8.46 32.53
N GLU A 226 8.97 -8.34 33.81
CA GLU A 226 7.71 -8.83 34.38
C GLU A 226 6.47 -8.20 33.72
N GLN A 227 6.47 -6.89 33.51
CA GLN A 227 5.36 -6.18 32.87
C GLN A 227 5.12 -6.64 31.43
N ILE A 228 6.20 -6.91 30.68
CA ILE A 228 6.08 -7.45 29.32
C ILE A 228 5.47 -8.85 29.37
N TRP A 229 5.92 -9.71 30.28
CA TRP A 229 5.32 -11.05 30.46
C TRP A 229 3.84 -10.99 30.87
N GLN A 230 3.45 -10.04 31.72
CA GLN A 230 2.06 -9.80 32.12
C GLN A 230 1.19 -9.43 30.91
N VAL A 231 1.65 -8.51 30.04
CA VAL A 231 0.94 -8.15 28.80
C VAL A 231 0.76 -9.38 27.91
N ILE A 232 1.80 -10.20 27.75
CA ILE A 232 1.73 -11.43 26.93
C ILE A 232 0.68 -12.39 27.49
N MET A 233 0.64 -12.59 28.81
CA MET A 233 -0.39 -13.41 29.45
C MET A 233 -1.80 -12.87 29.18
N TYR A 234 -1.98 -11.55 29.30
CA TYR A 234 -3.26 -10.91 29.00
C TYR A 234 -3.69 -11.12 27.56
N LEU A 235 -2.79 -11.00 26.58
CA LEU A 235 -3.11 -11.20 25.16
C LEU A 235 -3.66 -12.61 24.91
N TYR A 236 -3.01 -13.65 25.44
CA TYR A 236 -3.48 -15.02 25.28
C TYR A 236 -4.78 -15.31 26.04
N ASP A 237 -4.93 -14.78 27.26
CA ASP A 237 -6.16 -14.93 28.05
C ASP A 237 -7.36 -14.25 27.37
N ALA A 238 -7.21 -13.00 26.94
CA ALA A 238 -8.29 -12.19 26.37
C ALA A 238 -8.69 -12.62 24.95
N THR A 239 -7.78 -13.20 24.17
CA THR A 239 -8.09 -13.76 22.83
C THR A 239 -8.54 -15.22 22.89
N GLY A 240 -8.31 -15.91 24.01
CA GLY A 240 -8.48 -17.36 24.13
C GLY A 240 -7.47 -18.20 23.33
N GLN A 241 -6.50 -17.56 22.68
CA GLN A 241 -5.44 -18.25 21.92
C GLN A 241 -4.46 -18.94 22.87
N GLN A 242 -3.74 -19.95 22.37
CA GLN A 242 -2.65 -20.59 23.10
C GLN A 242 -1.32 -20.37 22.38
N PRO A 243 -0.23 -20.13 23.11
CA PRO A 243 1.09 -19.98 22.50
C PRO A 243 1.53 -21.29 21.83
N ARG A 244 2.28 -21.17 20.74
CA ARG A 244 2.96 -22.33 20.16
C ARG A 244 3.93 -22.89 21.20
N ARG A 245 3.79 -24.17 21.55
CA ARG A 245 4.76 -24.90 22.37
C ARG A 245 5.79 -25.55 21.45
N TRP A 246 7.01 -25.79 21.93
CA TRP A 246 7.93 -26.67 21.21
C TRP A 246 7.25 -28.03 21.04
N GLU A 247 7.25 -28.56 19.83
CA GLU A 247 7.06 -30.01 19.64
C GLU A 247 8.20 -30.66 20.43
N ALA A 248 7.86 -31.31 21.55
CA ALA A 248 8.82 -32.18 22.22
C ALA A 248 9.24 -33.22 21.17
N GLY A 249 10.52 -33.21 20.78
CA GLY A 249 11.00 -33.85 19.57
C GLY A 249 10.52 -35.28 19.40
N GLU A 250 9.68 -35.50 18.39
CA GLU A 250 9.34 -36.82 17.86
C GLU A 250 10.34 -37.21 16.75
N HIS A 251 11.63 -36.97 17.02
CA HIS A 251 12.76 -37.46 16.23
C HIS A 251 13.75 -38.16 17.15
N ALA A 252 13.24 -39.18 17.84
CA ALA A 252 14.03 -40.15 18.59
C ALA A 252 13.47 -41.57 18.36
N SER A 253 13.32 -41.97 17.09
CA SER A 253 13.38 -43.37 16.63
C SER A 253 12.95 -43.43 15.16
N HIS A 254 13.91 -43.54 14.25
CA HIS A 254 13.93 -44.46 13.12
C HIS A 254 15.34 -44.47 12.50
#